data_AF-A0A5M3MJ14-F1
#
_entry.id   AF-A0A5M3MJ14-F1
#
_cell.length_a   1.000
_cell.length_b   1.000
_cell.length_c   1.000
_cell.angle_alpha   90.00
_cell.angle_beta   90.00
_cell.angle_gamma   90.00
#
_symmetry.space_group_name_H-M   'P 1'
#
loop_
_entity.id
_entity.type
_entity.pdbx_description
1 polymer ?
#
loop_
_entity_poly.entity_id
_entity_poly.type
_entity_poly.pdbx_seq_one_letter_code
_entity_poly.pdbx_strand_id
1 'polypeptide(L)'
;MSLKHLAVSTFLFALAGASAIDKRADGGYIQNASGSASFTQYSGCGSPACGIPASGFTAAMSQLAFGSASGLGAGDACGRCFAVTGSADPYSPGFTGPFSTVVVKITDLCPAQGNEEWCGQSQSSPTNQHGASVHFDLCEDSGAAGAFFPSGHGALTGSYQEVPCSQWSGSDGNPLWTGACLSGENASIWPSTGCGNKGTAP
;
A
#
# COMPACT_ATOMS: atom_id res chain seq x y z
N MET A 1 -7.28 72.01 -2.96
CA MET A 1 -7.58 70.68 -2.37
C MET A 1 -8.02 69.76 -3.50
N SER A 2 -7.15 68.83 -3.92
CA SER A 2 -7.38 67.94 -5.06
C SER A 2 -7.95 66.61 -4.56
N LEU A 3 -9.16 66.26 -5.00
CA LEU A 3 -9.89 65.07 -4.58
C LEU A 3 -9.65 63.95 -5.61
N LYS A 4 -8.74 63.02 -5.31
CA LYS A 4 -8.51 61.82 -6.13
C LYS A 4 -9.43 60.71 -5.62
N HIS A 5 -10.43 60.31 -6.42
CA HIS A 5 -11.24 59.14 -6.13
C HIS A 5 -10.55 57.88 -6.64
N LEU A 6 -10.37 56.94 -5.73
CA LEU A 6 -9.70 55.66 -5.87
C LEU A 6 -10.66 54.66 -6.52
N ALA A 7 -10.29 54.09 -7.68
CA ALA A 7 -11.05 53.01 -8.29
C ALA A 7 -10.69 51.69 -7.57
N VAL A 8 -11.66 51.08 -6.88
CA VAL A 8 -11.53 49.75 -6.28
C VAL A 8 -11.83 48.72 -7.36
N SER A 9 -10.81 47.95 -7.74
CA SER A 9 -10.94 46.85 -8.70
C SER A 9 -11.21 45.55 -7.94
N THR A 10 -12.42 45.03 -8.06
CA THR A 10 -12.83 43.75 -7.45
C THR A 10 -12.30 42.60 -8.31
N PHE A 11 -11.24 41.95 -7.87
CA PHE A 11 -10.77 40.69 -8.46
C PHE A 11 -11.66 39.54 -7.99
N LEU A 12 -12.50 38.99 -8.88
CA LEU A 12 -13.10 37.67 -8.69
C LEU A 12 -12.02 36.61 -8.89
N PHE A 13 -11.61 35.94 -7.81
CA PHE A 13 -10.86 34.69 -7.90
C PHE A 13 -11.83 33.55 -8.19
N ALA A 14 -11.80 33.02 -9.40
CA ALA A 14 -12.43 31.73 -9.70
C ALA A 14 -11.57 30.62 -9.07
N LEU A 15 -12.08 29.98 -8.02
CA LEU A 15 -11.52 28.72 -7.53
C LEU A 15 -11.87 27.61 -8.53
N ALA A 16 -10.94 27.32 -9.44
CA ALA A 16 -10.95 26.05 -10.15
C ALA A 16 -10.61 24.95 -9.14
N GLY A 17 -11.62 24.22 -8.67
CA GLY A 17 -11.42 22.96 -7.95
C GLY A 17 -10.75 21.97 -8.89
N ALA A 18 -9.45 21.76 -8.71
CA ALA A 18 -8.75 20.67 -9.37
C ALA A 18 -9.24 19.37 -8.73
N SER A 19 -10.15 18.67 -9.41
CA SER A 19 -10.36 17.24 -9.16
C SER A 19 -8.99 16.58 -9.32
N ALA A 20 -8.45 16.00 -8.24
CA ALA A 20 -7.23 15.22 -8.33
C ALA A 20 -7.48 14.14 -9.39
N ILE A 21 -6.78 14.22 -10.52
CA ILE A 21 -6.81 13.17 -11.52
C ILE A 21 -6.14 11.98 -10.85
N ASP A 22 -6.91 10.95 -10.48
CA ASP A 22 -6.38 9.67 -10.00
C ASP A 22 -5.44 9.13 -11.07
N LYS A 23 -4.14 9.35 -10.89
CA LYS A 23 -3.13 8.90 -11.84
C LYS A 23 -2.95 7.40 -11.64
N ARG A 24 -3.65 6.62 -12.46
CA ARG A 24 -3.55 5.16 -12.49
C ARG A 24 -2.21 4.74 -13.10
N ALA A 25 -1.66 3.64 -12.57
CA ALA A 25 -0.52 2.97 -13.17
C ALA A 25 -0.94 2.15 -14.39
N ASP A 26 0.04 1.59 -15.10
CA ASP A 26 -0.24 0.71 -16.24
C ASP A 26 -1.17 -0.45 -15.82
N GLY A 27 -2.11 -0.83 -16.67
CA GLY A 27 -3.16 -1.81 -16.35
C GLY A 27 -4.30 -1.29 -15.45
N GLY A 28 -4.32 -0.01 -15.07
CA GLY A 28 -5.42 0.59 -14.29
C GLY A 28 -5.28 0.43 -12.77
N TYR A 29 -4.18 -0.15 -12.31
CA TYR A 29 -3.83 -0.30 -10.89
C TYR A 29 -3.63 1.06 -10.21
N ILE A 30 -3.85 1.11 -8.89
CA ILE A 30 -3.65 2.33 -8.07
C ILE A 30 -2.44 2.11 -7.17
N GLN A 31 -1.32 2.73 -7.54
CA GLN A 31 0.00 2.52 -6.95
C GLN A 31 0.57 3.85 -6.46
N ASN A 32 -0.02 4.36 -5.39
CA ASN A 32 0.40 5.60 -4.75
C ASN A 32 1.49 5.31 -3.72
N ALA A 33 2.52 6.15 -3.67
CA ALA A 33 3.61 6.02 -2.70
C ALA A 33 3.18 6.24 -1.24
N SER A 34 2.00 6.81 -0.99
CA SER A 34 1.45 6.95 0.35
C SER A 34 -0.07 7.09 0.32
N GLY A 35 -0.71 6.83 1.46
CA GLY A 35 -2.16 6.88 1.59
C GLY A 35 -2.67 6.27 2.88
N SER A 36 -3.99 6.02 2.91
CA SER A 36 -4.64 5.28 4.00
C SER A 36 -4.51 3.78 3.78
N ALA A 37 -4.29 3.05 4.87
CA ALA A 37 -4.19 1.60 4.86
C ALA A 37 -5.01 0.95 5.97
N SER A 38 -5.42 -0.28 5.72
CA SER A 38 -5.79 -1.24 6.76
C SER A 38 -4.78 -2.36 6.83
N PHE A 39 -4.76 -3.05 7.96
CA PHE A 39 -3.73 -4.00 8.32
C PHE A 39 -4.37 -5.23 8.97
N THR A 40 -4.00 -6.42 8.52
CA THR A 40 -4.24 -7.70 9.20
C THR A 40 -2.95 -8.51 9.25
N GLN A 41 -3.03 -9.76 9.67
CA GLN A 41 -1.92 -10.69 9.70
C GLN A 41 -2.30 -12.03 9.05
N TYR A 42 -1.30 -12.69 8.46
CA TYR A 42 -1.41 -14.04 7.91
C TYR A 42 -0.15 -14.87 8.19
N SER A 43 -0.30 -16.19 8.16
CA SER A 43 0.82 -17.14 8.24
C SER A 43 1.05 -17.81 6.87
N GLY A 44 2.24 -18.35 6.63
CA GLY A 44 2.57 -19.12 5.42
C GLY A 44 3.17 -18.30 4.28
N CYS A 45 4.01 -17.30 4.55
CA CYS A 45 4.58 -16.42 3.52
C CYS A 45 5.85 -16.94 2.82
N GLY A 46 6.14 -18.25 2.96
CA GLY A 46 7.34 -18.88 2.39
C GLY A 46 7.29 -19.13 0.87
N SER A 47 6.11 -19.06 0.24
CA SER A 47 5.93 -19.22 -1.20
C SER A 47 5.01 -18.14 -1.78
N PRO A 48 5.44 -16.86 -1.75
CA PRO A 48 4.54 -15.75 -2.00
C PRO A 48 4.41 -15.42 -3.51
N ALA A 49 3.42 -14.60 -3.88
CA ALA A 49 3.06 -14.28 -5.26
C ALA A 49 4.14 -13.55 -6.08
N CYS A 50 5.09 -12.86 -5.45
CA CYS A 50 6.26 -12.32 -6.14
C CYS A 50 7.28 -13.41 -6.50
N GLY A 51 7.14 -14.61 -5.93
CA GLY A 51 7.97 -15.77 -6.21
C GLY A 51 9.32 -15.79 -5.52
N ILE A 52 9.58 -14.86 -4.61
CA ILE A 52 10.80 -14.79 -3.82
C ILE A 52 10.38 -14.48 -2.38
N PRO A 53 10.61 -15.37 -1.40
CA PRO A 53 10.42 -15.05 0.01
C PRO A 53 11.53 -14.11 0.50
N ALA A 54 11.39 -13.52 1.69
CA ALA A 54 12.45 -12.71 2.30
C ALA A 54 12.52 -12.95 3.81
N SER A 55 13.69 -12.73 4.42
CA SER A 55 13.94 -13.00 5.85
C SER A 55 13.52 -11.86 6.78
N GLY A 56 13.33 -10.65 6.24
CA GLY A 56 12.86 -9.48 6.98
C GLY A 56 11.34 -9.40 7.04
N PHE A 57 10.80 -8.34 7.63
CA PHE A 57 9.35 -8.15 7.68
C PHE A 57 8.74 -8.06 6.28
N THR A 58 7.79 -8.95 5.99
CA THR A 58 7.09 -9.00 4.71
C THR A 58 5.60 -8.79 4.87
N ALA A 59 4.94 -8.37 3.79
CA ALA A 59 3.49 -8.26 3.74
C ALA A 59 2.95 -8.66 2.35
N ALA A 60 1.69 -9.06 2.34
CA ALA A 60 0.87 -9.13 1.13
C ALA A 60 0.19 -7.77 0.91
N MET A 61 0.12 -7.30 -0.34
CA MET A 61 -0.57 -6.04 -0.67
C MET A 61 -1.88 -6.31 -1.41
N SER A 62 -2.93 -5.52 -1.18
CA SER A 62 -4.20 -5.67 -1.89
C SER A 62 -4.03 -5.57 -3.40
N GLN A 63 -4.79 -6.40 -4.12
CA GLN A 63 -4.63 -6.63 -5.56
C GLN A 63 -4.57 -5.37 -6.42
N LEU A 64 -5.40 -4.36 -6.11
CA LEU A 64 -5.45 -3.09 -6.85
C LEU A 64 -4.13 -2.30 -6.76
N ALA A 65 -3.34 -2.48 -5.71
CA ALA A 65 -2.03 -1.87 -5.54
C ALA A 65 -0.88 -2.84 -5.86
N PHE A 66 -1.08 -4.15 -5.69
CA PHE A 66 -0.07 -5.17 -5.98
C PHE A 66 0.42 -5.13 -7.44
N GLY A 67 -0.50 -4.91 -8.39
CA GLY A 67 -0.15 -4.81 -9.81
C GLY A 67 -0.24 -6.11 -10.59
N SER A 68 -0.91 -7.14 -10.07
CA SER A 68 -1.10 -8.42 -10.74
C SER A 68 -2.31 -9.16 -10.14
N ALA A 69 -2.81 -10.18 -10.84
CA ALA A 69 -3.86 -11.09 -10.36
C ALA A 69 -3.27 -12.47 -10.02
N SER A 70 -4.02 -13.27 -9.25
CA SER A 70 -3.62 -14.63 -8.89
C SER A 70 -3.23 -15.46 -10.12
N GLY A 71 -2.02 -16.03 -10.10
CA GLY A 71 -1.48 -16.85 -11.18
C GLY A 71 -0.79 -16.09 -12.32
N LEU A 72 -0.79 -14.75 -12.33
CA LEU A 72 -0.09 -13.94 -13.35
C LEU A 72 1.35 -13.55 -12.96
N GLY A 73 1.80 -13.94 -11.76
CA GLY A 73 3.13 -13.67 -11.24
C GLY A 73 3.27 -12.27 -10.63
N ALA A 74 4.50 -11.76 -10.60
CA ALA A 74 4.87 -10.54 -9.88
C ALA A 74 4.28 -9.27 -10.50
N GLY A 75 3.58 -8.48 -9.67
CA GLY A 75 3.17 -7.11 -9.98
C GLY A 75 4.23 -6.07 -9.60
N ASP A 76 4.00 -4.79 -9.91
CA ASP A 76 5.01 -3.75 -9.69
C ASP A 76 5.26 -3.42 -8.20
N ALA A 77 4.39 -3.87 -7.30
CA ALA A 77 4.61 -3.73 -5.86
C ALA A 77 5.75 -4.64 -5.36
N CYS A 78 6.07 -5.71 -6.07
CA CYS A 78 7.02 -6.72 -5.64
C CYS A 78 8.42 -6.14 -5.36
N GLY A 79 8.86 -6.30 -4.11
CA GLY A 79 10.15 -5.85 -3.61
C GLY A 79 10.17 -4.43 -3.04
N ARG A 80 9.12 -3.64 -3.24
CA ARG A 80 9.04 -2.28 -2.68
C ARG A 80 8.90 -2.32 -1.16
N CYS A 81 9.46 -1.32 -0.50
CA CYS A 81 9.45 -1.21 0.95
C CYS A 81 8.54 -0.08 1.42
N PHE A 82 7.77 -0.33 2.48
CA PHE A 82 6.80 0.64 3.02
C PHE A 82 6.92 0.73 4.53
N ALA A 83 7.03 1.95 5.03
CA ALA A 83 6.76 2.25 6.44
C ALA A 83 5.24 2.27 6.62
N VAL A 84 4.72 1.30 7.39
CA VAL A 84 3.29 1.18 7.72
C VAL A 84 3.08 1.55 9.17
N THR A 85 2.03 2.32 9.47
CA THR A 85 1.74 2.85 10.81
C THR A 85 0.28 2.59 11.18
N GLY A 86 0.06 1.89 12.29
CA GLY A 86 -1.27 1.73 12.87
C GLY A 86 -1.69 3.00 13.62
N SER A 87 -2.99 3.29 13.64
CA SER A 87 -3.51 4.45 14.39
C SER A 87 -4.91 4.26 14.98
N ALA A 88 -5.64 3.21 14.58
CA ALA A 88 -6.94 2.86 15.14
C ALA A 88 -7.23 1.36 14.99
N ASP A 89 -8.01 0.81 15.92
CA ASP A 89 -8.66 -0.48 15.77
C ASP A 89 -10.12 -0.25 15.34
N PRO A 90 -10.52 -0.66 14.12
CA PRO A 90 -11.90 -0.46 13.64
C PRO A 90 -12.94 -1.28 14.44
N TYR A 91 -12.53 -2.35 15.12
CA TYR A 91 -13.39 -3.18 15.97
C TYR A 91 -13.40 -2.73 17.44
N SER A 92 -12.40 -1.96 17.85
CA SER A 92 -12.32 -1.35 19.19
C SER A 92 -12.10 0.17 19.11
N PRO A 93 -13.08 0.99 18.69
CA PRO A 93 -12.86 2.42 18.44
C PRO A 93 -12.41 3.25 19.65
N GLY A 94 -12.57 2.73 20.87
CA GLY A 94 -12.08 3.35 22.10
C GLY A 94 -10.62 3.00 22.47
N PHE A 95 -9.99 2.08 21.74
CA PHE A 95 -8.59 1.72 21.94
C PHE A 95 -7.68 2.82 21.42
N THR A 96 -6.75 3.28 22.26
CA THR A 96 -5.89 4.45 21.98
C THR A 96 -4.41 4.07 21.77
N GLY A 97 -4.12 2.78 21.63
CA GLY A 97 -2.78 2.25 21.44
C GLY A 97 -2.20 1.53 22.67
N PRO A 98 -0.90 1.21 22.67
CA PRO A 98 0.14 1.74 21.76
C PRO A 98 -0.04 1.30 20.31
N PHE A 99 0.36 2.14 19.36
CA PHE A 99 0.46 1.78 17.94
C PHE A 99 1.93 1.83 17.48
N SER A 100 2.26 1.01 16.49
CA SER A 100 3.61 0.84 15.98
C SER A 100 3.76 1.31 14.53
N THR A 101 5.01 1.64 14.16
CA THR A 101 5.44 1.77 12.78
C THR A 101 6.48 0.69 12.49
N VAL A 102 6.33 -0.03 11.38
CA VAL A 102 7.33 -0.99 10.90
C VAL A 102 7.60 -0.78 9.42
N VAL A 103 8.77 -1.19 8.94
CA VAL A 103 9.09 -1.20 7.50
C VAL A 103 8.93 -2.62 6.97
N VAL A 104 8.03 -2.83 6.02
CA VAL A 104 7.77 -4.13 5.37
C VAL A 104 8.24 -4.09 3.91
N LYS A 105 8.73 -5.22 3.40
CA LYS A 105 8.92 -5.46 1.96
C LYS A 105 7.72 -6.23 1.42
N ILE A 106 7.17 -5.80 0.27
CA ILE A 106 6.05 -6.50 -0.35
C ILE A 106 6.56 -7.70 -1.13
N THR A 107 6.15 -8.89 -0.70
CA THR A 107 6.50 -10.15 -1.36
C THR A 107 5.29 -10.90 -1.87
N ASP A 108 4.08 -10.53 -1.44
CA ASP A 108 2.88 -11.31 -1.70
C ASP A 108 1.67 -10.47 -2.13
N LEU A 109 0.66 -11.18 -2.63
CA LEU A 109 -0.62 -10.66 -3.09
C LEU A 109 -1.69 -11.01 -2.07
N CYS A 110 -2.47 -10.01 -1.63
CA CYS A 110 -3.77 -10.23 -1.03
C CYS A 110 -4.84 -10.08 -2.14
N PRO A 111 -5.41 -11.19 -2.67
CA PRO A 111 -6.35 -11.13 -3.77
C PRO A 111 -7.68 -10.54 -3.33
N ALA A 112 -8.37 -9.82 -4.22
CA ALA A 112 -9.68 -9.26 -3.92
C ALA A 112 -10.72 -10.36 -3.64
N GLN A 113 -10.67 -11.46 -4.41
CA GLN A 113 -11.53 -12.62 -4.22
C GLN A 113 -11.20 -13.34 -2.91
N GLY A 114 -12.22 -13.50 -2.06
CA GLY A 114 -12.11 -14.17 -0.75
C GLY A 114 -11.59 -13.27 0.37
N ASN A 115 -11.22 -12.01 0.08
CA ASN A 115 -10.78 -11.02 1.05
C ASN A 115 -11.51 -9.68 0.86
N GLU A 116 -12.80 -9.74 0.53
CA GLU A 116 -13.59 -8.57 0.10
C GLU A 116 -13.63 -7.45 1.15
N GLU A 117 -13.57 -7.82 2.44
CA GLU A 117 -13.55 -6.84 3.55
C GLU A 117 -12.30 -5.95 3.51
N TRP A 118 -11.15 -6.53 3.19
CA TRP A 118 -9.85 -5.91 3.38
C TRP A 118 -9.14 -5.57 2.06
N CYS A 119 -9.15 -6.49 1.11
CA CYS A 119 -8.43 -6.40 -0.16
C CYS A 119 -9.35 -6.25 -1.38
N GLY A 120 -10.66 -6.06 -1.16
CA GLY A 120 -11.69 -5.92 -2.18
C GLY A 120 -11.68 -4.60 -2.96
N GLN A 121 -10.61 -3.79 -2.87
CA GLN A 121 -10.51 -2.56 -3.67
C GLN A 121 -10.51 -2.90 -5.17
N SER A 122 -11.23 -2.10 -5.95
CA SER A 122 -11.29 -2.20 -7.42
C SER A 122 -11.19 -0.83 -8.08
N GLN A 123 -11.12 -0.79 -9.40
CA GLN A 123 -11.12 0.46 -10.14
C GLN A 123 -12.38 1.30 -9.89
N SER A 124 -13.53 0.66 -9.69
CA SER A 124 -14.83 1.31 -9.46
C SER A 124 -15.13 1.59 -7.98
N SER A 125 -14.46 0.87 -7.07
CA SER A 125 -14.56 1.06 -5.62
C SER A 125 -13.16 1.00 -5.00
N PRO A 126 -12.39 2.10 -5.02
CA PRO A 126 -10.96 2.09 -4.70
C PRO A 126 -10.63 2.03 -3.21
N THR A 127 -11.64 1.87 -2.35
CA THR A 127 -11.47 1.70 -0.90
C THR A 127 -12.18 0.44 -0.44
N ASN A 128 -11.62 -0.22 0.57
CA ASN A 128 -12.24 -1.39 1.21
C ASN A 128 -13.36 -0.98 2.18
N GLN A 129 -13.93 -1.94 2.90
CA GLN A 129 -15.06 -1.72 3.82
C GLN A 129 -14.71 -0.85 5.02
N HIS A 130 -13.41 -0.65 5.27
CA HIS A 130 -12.86 0.21 6.32
C HIS A 130 -12.35 1.56 5.80
N GLY A 131 -12.67 1.91 4.54
CA GLY A 131 -12.30 3.19 3.92
C GLY A 131 -10.81 3.32 3.57
N ALA A 132 -10.06 2.22 3.60
CA ALA A 132 -8.63 2.24 3.30
C ALA A 132 -8.35 2.01 1.81
N SER A 133 -7.47 2.85 1.24
CA SER A 133 -7.07 2.78 -0.18
C SER A 133 -6.20 1.57 -0.51
N VAL A 134 -5.42 1.09 0.45
CA VAL A 134 -4.56 -0.09 0.32
C VAL A 134 -4.77 -0.97 1.54
N HIS A 135 -4.53 -2.26 1.39
CA HIS A 135 -4.42 -3.16 2.54
C HIS A 135 -3.07 -3.86 2.53
N PHE A 136 -2.48 -4.01 3.71
CA PHE A 136 -1.27 -4.78 3.95
C PHE A 136 -1.59 -5.90 4.91
N ASP A 137 -1.40 -7.14 4.48
CA ASP A 137 -1.54 -8.32 5.32
C ASP A 137 -0.14 -8.74 5.79
N LEU A 138 0.19 -8.54 7.06
CA LEU A 138 1.55 -8.66 7.58
C LEU A 138 1.89 -10.13 7.88
N CYS A 139 3.02 -10.61 7.38
CA CYS A 139 3.39 -12.01 7.59
C CYS A 139 3.84 -12.28 9.03
N GLU A 140 3.14 -13.17 9.73
CA GLU A 140 3.47 -13.65 11.07
C GLU A 140 4.83 -14.36 11.09
N ASP A 141 5.12 -15.22 10.11
CA ASP A 141 6.34 -16.02 10.04
C ASP A 141 7.61 -15.15 9.99
N SER A 142 7.50 -13.95 9.43
CA SER A 142 8.60 -12.98 9.35
C SER A 142 8.79 -12.17 10.65
N GLY A 143 7.85 -12.26 11.59
CA GLY A 143 7.78 -11.44 12.79
C GLY A 143 7.10 -10.08 12.60
N ALA A 144 6.67 -9.73 11.38
CA ALA A 144 6.07 -8.42 11.09
C ALA A 144 4.81 -8.17 11.91
N ALA A 145 3.91 -9.15 11.95
CA ALA A 145 2.67 -9.05 12.72
C ALA A 145 2.92 -8.82 14.22
N GLY A 146 3.84 -9.60 14.81
CA GLY A 146 4.19 -9.48 16.24
C GLY A 146 4.85 -8.16 16.62
N ALA A 147 5.50 -7.47 15.68
CA ALA A 147 6.07 -6.14 15.89
C ALA A 147 5.04 -5.01 15.72
N PHE A 148 3.97 -5.26 14.98
CA PHE A 148 3.00 -4.24 14.58
C PHE A 148 1.73 -4.25 15.44
N PHE A 149 1.14 -5.41 15.69
CA PHE A 149 -0.16 -5.54 16.34
C PHE A 149 -0.03 -5.66 17.86
N PRO A 150 -0.69 -4.78 18.64
CA PRO A 150 -0.87 -5.00 20.07
C PRO A 150 -1.65 -6.28 20.35
N SER A 151 -1.38 -6.92 21.49
CA SER A 151 -2.09 -8.14 21.89
C SER A 151 -3.60 -7.90 21.96
N GLY A 152 -4.38 -8.74 21.27
CA GLY A 152 -5.84 -8.61 21.18
C GLY A 152 -6.35 -7.71 20.04
N HIS A 153 -5.46 -7.08 19.27
CA HIS A 153 -5.80 -6.13 18.21
C HIS A 153 -5.19 -6.57 16.87
N GLY A 154 -5.77 -7.61 16.25
CA GLY A 154 -5.24 -8.22 15.01
C GLY A 154 -5.68 -7.54 13.71
N ALA A 155 -6.45 -6.46 13.79
CA ALA A 155 -6.84 -5.65 12.65
C ALA A 155 -6.75 -4.17 13.02
N LEU A 156 -6.10 -3.37 12.17
CA LEU A 156 -5.90 -1.95 12.40
C LEU A 156 -6.16 -1.15 11.12
N THR A 157 -6.40 0.14 11.27
CA THR A 157 -6.31 1.14 10.19
C THR A 157 -5.23 2.16 10.52
N GLY A 158 -4.76 2.87 9.49
CA GLY A 158 -3.75 3.91 9.62
C GLY A 158 -3.20 4.35 8.26
N SER A 159 -1.88 4.48 8.16
CA SER A 159 -1.22 5.04 6.98
C SER A 159 -0.02 4.25 6.53
N TYR A 160 0.38 4.47 5.28
CA TYR A 160 1.58 3.91 4.71
C TYR A 160 2.35 4.96 3.92
N GLN A 161 3.67 4.77 3.84
CA GLN A 161 4.59 5.57 3.03
C GLN A 161 5.66 4.64 2.46
N GLU A 162 5.81 4.63 1.14
CA GLU A 162 6.92 3.96 0.45
C GLU A 162 8.23 4.64 0.87
N VAL A 163 9.22 3.81 1.19
CA VAL A 163 10.55 4.23 1.64
C VAL A 163 11.62 3.45 0.88
N PRO A 164 12.85 4.00 0.74
CA PRO A 164 13.97 3.22 0.23
C PRO A 164 14.18 1.95 1.06
N CYS A 165 14.43 0.82 0.40
CA CYS A 165 14.65 -0.46 1.09
C CYS A 165 15.93 -0.48 1.95
N SER A 166 16.77 0.56 1.92
CA SER A 166 17.83 0.76 2.92
C SER A 166 17.29 0.92 4.35
N GLN A 167 15.99 1.20 4.52
CA GLN A 167 15.31 1.22 5.82
C GLN A 167 14.72 -0.13 6.23
N TRP A 168 14.66 -1.09 5.32
CA TRP A 168 14.19 -2.45 5.60
C TRP A 168 15.38 -3.34 5.99
N SER A 169 15.18 -4.19 7.00
CA SER A 169 16.19 -5.15 7.43
C SER A 169 15.79 -6.55 7.02
N GLY A 170 16.67 -7.24 6.29
CA GLY A 170 16.49 -8.62 5.87
C GLY A 170 17.31 -8.94 4.63
N SER A 171 17.06 -10.10 4.05
CA SER A 171 17.64 -10.52 2.77
C SER A 171 16.60 -11.30 1.97
N ASP A 172 16.72 -11.23 0.65
CA ASP A 172 15.86 -11.98 -0.25
C ASP A 172 16.26 -13.46 -0.27
N GLY A 173 15.26 -14.33 -0.39
CA GLY A 173 15.44 -15.75 -0.60
C GLY A 173 15.75 -16.08 -2.06
N ASN A 174 15.66 -17.37 -2.38
CA ASN A 174 15.85 -17.83 -3.76
C ASN A 174 14.56 -17.68 -4.57
N PRO A 175 14.64 -17.32 -5.87
CA PRO A 175 13.52 -17.44 -6.79
C PRO A 175 12.91 -18.84 -6.81
N LEU A 176 11.59 -18.92 -6.68
CA LEU A 176 10.83 -20.17 -6.67
C LEU A 176 10.40 -20.63 -8.06
N TRP A 177 10.38 -19.71 -9.03
CA TRP A 177 9.98 -19.97 -10.42
C TRP A 177 10.55 -18.92 -11.38
N THR A 178 10.61 -19.26 -12.67
CA THR A 178 11.08 -18.35 -13.72
C THR A 178 10.14 -17.16 -13.87
N GLY A 179 10.67 -15.95 -13.70
CA GLY A 179 9.89 -14.70 -13.74
C GLY A 179 9.54 -14.13 -12.36
N ALA A 180 9.94 -14.82 -11.28
CA ALA A 180 9.87 -14.27 -9.93
C ALA A 180 10.69 -12.97 -9.85
N CYS A 181 10.21 -11.99 -9.09
CA CYS A 181 10.77 -10.65 -9.11
C CYS A 181 10.58 -9.93 -7.78
N LEU A 182 11.63 -9.28 -7.28
CA LEU A 182 11.60 -8.27 -6.20
C LEU A 182 12.37 -7.00 -6.62
N SER A 183 12.49 -6.73 -7.93
CA SER A 183 13.26 -5.58 -8.45
C SER A 183 12.74 -4.22 -8.00
N GLY A 184 11.53 -4.14 -7.43
CA GLY A 184 11.01 -2.93 -6.78
C GLY A 184 11.89 -2.44 -5.62
N GLU A 185 12.73 -3.29 -5.03
CA GLU A 185 13.62 -2.90 -3.93
C GLU A 185 14.68 -1.86 -4.31
N ASN A 186 15.03 -1.82 -5.60
CA ASN A 186 16.03 -0.91 -6.18
C ASN A 186 15.38 0.18 -7.05
N ALA A 187 14.05 0.18 -7.17
CA ALA A 187 13.33 1.19 -7.95
C ALA A 187 13.25 2.51 -7.17
N SER A 188 13.10 3.62 -7.89
CA SER A 188 12.66 4.87 -7.27
C SER A 188 11.26 4.69 -6.65
N ILE A 189 10.91 5.51 -5.67
CA ILE A 189 9.55 5.60 -5.11
C ILE A 189 8.53 5.82 -6.24
N TRP A 190 7.33 5.24 -6.11
CA TRP A 190 6.25 5.45 -7.07
C TRP A 190 5.94 6.95 -7.25
N PRO A 191 5.63 7.42 -8.49
CA PRO A 191 5.43 6.63 -9.72
C PRO A 191 6.75 6.26 -10.41
N SER A 192 6.99 4.96 -10.55
CA SER A 192 8.15 4.34 -11.20
C SER A 192 7.81 2.88 -11.55
N THR A 193 8.76 2.14 -12.14
CA THR A 193 8.55 0.72 -12.46
C THR A 193 9.74 -0.10 -11.96
N GLY A 194 9.44 -1.14 -11.17
CA GLY A 194 10.34 -2.20 -10.78
C GLY A 194 10.04 -3.47 -11.60
N CYS A 195 9.15 -4.32 -11.09
CA CYS A 195 8.76 -5.59 -11.75
C CYS A 195 7.72 -5.43 -12.88
N GLY A 196 7.03 -4.28 -12.92
CA GLY A 196 5.94 -3.99 -13.86
C GLY A 196 4.62 -4.69 -13.51
N ASN A 197 3.52 -4.07 -13.91
CA ASN A 197 2.18 -4.64 -13.70
C ASN A 197 1.90 -5.79 -14.68
N LYS A 198 0.89 -6.61 -14.36
CA LYS A 198 0.44 -7.76 -15.17
C LYS A 198 -1.08 -7.69 -15.34
N GLY A 199 -1.54 -7.78 -16.58
CA GLY A 199 -2.97 -7.73 -16.90
C GLY A 199 -3.63 -6.40 -16.53
N THR A 200 -4.92 -6.46 -16.21
CA THR A 200 -5.75 -5.30 -15.87
C THR A 200 -6.21 -5.40 -14.42
N ALA A 201 -6.23 -4.28 -13.71
CA ALA A 201 -6.72 -4.19 -12.34
C ALA A 201 -8.18 -4.63 -12.20
N PRO A 202 -8.58 -5.20 -11.04
CA PRO A 202 -9.94 -5.64 -10.76
C PRO A 202 -10.93 -4.47 -10.70
#